data_AF-A0A7K3B9Y5-F1
#
_entry.id   AF-A0A7K3B9Y5-F1
#
_cell.length_a   1.000
_cell.length_b   1.000
_cell.length_c   1.000
_cell.angle_alpha   90.00
_cell.angle_beta   90.00
_cell.angle_gamma   90.00
#
_symmetry.space_group_name_H-M   'P 1'
#
loop_
_entity.id
_entity.type
_entity.pdbx_description
1 polymer ?
#
loop_
_entity_poly.entity_id
_entity_poly.type
_entity_poly.pdbx_seq_one_letter_code
_entity_poly.pdbx_strand_id
1 'polypeptide(L)'
;MRYCERHEMHNCADCGPRPPLSGGPTDEWDGWPAASIIIHASGKAHLPGCTHIVPADIRPPVYGWVPAPSPGAWRRLAPSSPLHATQGNVERMAVSRCQSCDAAQ
;
A
#
# COMPACT_ATOMS: atom_id res chain seq x y z
N MET A 1 -7.31 15.80 21.01
CA MET A 1 -7.95 15.54 19.70
C MET A 1 -6.88 15.65 18.63
N ARG A 2 -6.27 14.53 18.20
CA ARG A 2 -5.21 14.52 17.17
C ARG A 2 -5.81 13.96 15.89
N TYR A 3 -6.04 14.84 14.92
CA TYR A 3 -6.30 14.45 13.54
C TYR A 3 -5.02 13.85 12.96
N CYS A 4 -5.10 12.65 12.39
CA CYS A 4 -3.96 12.00 11.75
C CYS A 4 -3.99 12.33 10.26
N GLU A 5 -3.15 13.26 9.82
CA GLU A 5 -3.05 13.67 8.40
C GLU A 5 -2.62 12.51 7.49
N ARG A 6 -1.96 11.50 8.05
CA ARG A 6 -1.52 10.30 7.32
C ARG A 6 -2.66 9.36 6.95
N HIS A 7 -3.71 9.33 7.78
CA HIS A 7 -4.85 8.43 7.61
C HIS A 7 -6.17 9.20 7.47
N GLU A 8 -6.11 10.53 7.36
CA GLU A 8 -7.24 11.48 7.29
C GLU A 8 -8.38 11.13 8.27
N MET A 9 -8.03 10.70 9.49
CA MET A 9 -8.98 10.22 10.50
C MET A 9 -8.66 10.76 11.90
N HIS A 10 -9.71 10.96 12.70
CA HIS A 10 -9.59 11.36 14.10
C HIS A 10 -9.38 10.15 15.02
N ASN A 11 -8.46 10.26 15.99
CA ASN A 11 -8.16 9.24 17.01
C ASN A 11 -7.71 7.87 16.45
N CYS A 12 -6.75 7.90 15.52
CA CYS A 12 -6.15 6.67 14.98
C CYS A 12 -5.37 5.90 16.08
N ALA A 13 -5.78 4.66 16.36
CA ALA A 13 -5.18 3.79 17.39
C ALA A 13 -3.72 3.39 17.09
N ASP A 14 -3.25 3.58 15.86
CA ASP A 14 -1.90 3.23 15.42
C ASP A 14 -0.87 4.35 15.70
N CYS A 15 -1.33 5.58 15.98
CA CYS A 15 -0.45 6.74 16.26
C CYS A 15 0.01 6.85 17.73
N GLY A 16 0.16 5.72 18.42
CA GLY A 16 0.94 5.64 19.66
C GLY A 16 2.44 5.72 19.34
N PRO A 17 3.30 6.16 20.29
CA PRO A 17 4.74 6.21 20.06
C PRO A 17 5.28 4.79 19.88
N ARG A 18 5.58 4.39 18.63
CA ARG A 18 6.39 3.21 18.35
C ARG A 18 7.87 3.56 18.53
N PRO A 19 8.69 2.68 19.13
CA PRO A 19 10.14 2.86 19.18
C PRO A 19 10.72 2.86 17.75
N PRO A 20 11.86 3.54 17.51
CA PRO A 20 12.46 3.59 16.19
C PRO A 20 12.93 2.19 15.81
N LEU A 21 12.34 1.62 14.75
CA LEU A 21 12.86 0.42 14.11
C LEU A 21 14.14 0.83 13.36
N SER A 22 15.28 0.39 13.87
CA SER A 22 16.55 0.42 13.14
C SER A 22 16.54 -0.70 12.10
N GLY A 23 15.95 -0.41 10.94
CA GLY A 23 16.05 -1.20 9.72
C GLY A 23 15.99 -0.23 8.55
N GLY A 24 16.90 -0.32 7.59
CA GLY A 24 16.81 0.49 6.38
C GLY A 24 15.50 0.19 5.65
N PRO A 25 14.98 1.11 4.82
CA PRO A 25 13.73 0.92 4.08
C PRO A 25 13.77 -0.21 3.04
N THR A 26 14.82 -1.05 3.01
CA THR A 26 15.02 -2.17 2.09
C THR A 26 14.79 -3.53 2.76
N ASP A 27 15.27 -3.74 3.99
CA ASP A 27 15.17 -5.04 4.69
C ASP A 27 13.71 -5.48 4.92
N GLU A 28 12.81 -4.53 5.21
CA GLU A 28 11.41 -4.86 5.47
C GLU A 28 10.62 -5.26 4.20
N TRP A 29 11.15 -4.98 3.01
CA TRP A 29 10.55 -5.39 1.73
C TRP A 29 11.17 -6.65 1.15
N ASP A 30 12.26 -7.20 1.72
CA ASP A 30 12.92 -8.40 1.20
C ASP A 30 11.98 -9.63 1.17
N GLY A 31 10.94 -9.64 1.99
CA GLY A 31 9.89 -10.67 1.96
C GLY A 31 8.76 -10.43 0.95
N TRP A 32 8.72 -9.26 0.29
CA TRP A 32 7.66 -8.89 -0.63
C TRP A 32 8.06 -9.19 -2.09
N PRO A 33 7.19 -9.82 -2.90
CA PRO A 33 7.47 -9.98 -4.32
C PRO A 33 7.59 -8.60 -4.96
N ALA A 34 8.71 -8.32 -5.63
CA ALA A 34 8.97 -7.01 -6.26
C ALA A 34 7.89 -6.58 -7.26
N ALA A 35 7.23 -7.55 -7.91
CA ALA A 35 6.13 -7.31 -8.84
C ALA A 35 4.77 -7.09 -8.15
N SER A 36 4.69 -7.15 -6.82
CA SER A 36 3.43 -7.02 -6.10
C SER A 36 2.84 -5.64 -6.27
N ILE A 37 1.51 -5.57 -6.31
CA ILE A 37 0.78 -4.31 -6.19
C ILE A 37 0.00 -4.34 -4.89
N ILE A 38 0.32 -3.40 -4.00
CA ILE A 38 -0.33 -3.24 -2.69
C ILE A 38 -1.48 -2.25 -2.85
N ILE A 39 -2.63 -2.58 -2.31
CA ILE A 39 -3.88 -1.82 -2.43
C ILE A 39 -4.25 -1.30 -1.04
N HIS A 40 -4.24 0.02 -0.91
CA HIS A 40 -4.63 0.70 0.31
C HIS A 40 -6.15 0.93 0.37
N ALA A 41 -6.69 1.06 1.58
CA ALA A 41 -8.11 1.34 1.83
C ALA A 41 -8.63 2.61 1.12
N SER A 42 -7.76 3.57 0.81
CA SER A 42 -8.11 4.79 0.06
C SER A 42 -8.29 4.57 -1.45
N GLY A 43 -8.15 3.34 -1.95
CA GLY A 43 -8.26 3.03 -3.38
C GLY A 43 -7.01 3.38 -4.19
N LYS A 44 -5.87 3.54 -3.52
CA LYS A 44 -4.56 3.78 -4.16
C LYS A 44 -3.72 2.50 -4.21
N ALA A 45 -3.05 2.30 -5.34
CA ALA A 45 -2.07 1.25 -5.53
C ALA A 45 -0.65 1.75 -5.23
N HIS A 46 0.14 0.90 -4.57
CA HIS A 46 1.53 1.13 -4.20
C HIS A 46 2.40 -0.04 -4.65
N LEU A 47 3.68 0.23 -4.88
CA LEU A 47 4.69 -0.79 -5.14
C LEU A 47 5.54 -1.02 -3.88
N PRO A 48 6.16 -2.20 -3.73
CA PRO A 48 7.18 -2.43 -2.72
C PRO A 48 8.27 -1.36 -2.78
N GLY A 49 8.72 -0.88 -1.62
CA GLY A 49 9.66 0.24 -1.49
C GLY A 49 8.99 1.62 -1.44
N CYS A 50 7.65 1.70 -1.47
CA CYS A 50 6.96 2.98 -1.35
C CYS A 50 7.11 3.58 0.05
N THR A 51 7.61 4.82 0.14
CA THR A 51 7.79 5.55 1.40
C THR A 51 6.50 6.04 2.06
N HIS A 52 5.35 5.94 1.37
CA HIS A 52 4.04 6.35 1.90
C HIS A 52 3.36 5.28 2.75
N ILE A 53 3.80 4.03 2.62
CA ILE A 53 3.24 2.89 3.36
C ILE A 53 4.34 2.21 4.14
N VAL A 54 3.98 1.63 5.26
CA VAL A 54 4.91 0.88 6.10
C VAL A 54 4.67 -0.61 5.83
N PRO A 55 5.67 -1.37 5.37
CA PRO A 55 5.51 -2.79 5.04
C PRO A 55 4.93 -3.62 6.20
N ALA A 56 5.34 -3.33 7.44
CA ALA A 56 4.80 -3.98 8.65
C ALA A 56 3.29 -3.77 8.87
N ASP A 57 2.69 -2.73 8.29
CA ASP A 57 1.26 -2.44 8.43
C ASP A 57 0.42 -2.98 7.26
N ILE A 58 1.05 -3.61 6.26
CA ILE A 58 0.37 -4.23 5.12
C ILE A 58 -0.29 -5.54 5.56
N ARG A 59 -1.45 -5.41 6.18
CA ARG A 59 -2.27 -6.51 6.69
C ARG A 59 -3.76 -6.23 6.52
N PRO A 60 -4.61 -7.27 6.41
CA PRO A 60 -6.06 -7.11 6.50
C PRO A 60 -6.46 -6.52 7.87
N PRO A 61 -7.59 -5.79 7.95
CA PRO A 61 -8.52 -5.46 6.85
C PRO A 61 -8.14 -4.18 6.07
N VAL A 62 -7.06 -3.51 6.45
CA VAL A 62 -6.70 -2.19 5.89
C VAL A 62 -6.13 -2.34 4.48
N TYR A 63 -5.27 -3.33 4.26
CA TYR A 63 -4.61 -3.55 2.98
C TYR A 63 -5.05 -4.85 2.31
N GLY A 64 -5.10 -4.80 0.99
CA GLY A 64 -5.06 -5.98 0.12
C GLY A 64 -3.85 -5.89 -0.80
N TRP A 65 -3.51 -6.97 -1.49
CA TRP A 65 -2.42 -6.96 -2.47
C TRP A 65 -2.64 -8.00 -3.57
N VAL A 66 -1.88 -7.82 -4.66
CA VAL A 66 -1.81 -8.75 -5.78
C VAL A 66 -0.33 -9.13 -5.94
N PRO A 67 0.09 -10.33 -5.55
CA PRO A 67 1.52 -10.70 -5.53
C PRO A 67 2.12 -10.93 -6.92
N ALA A 68 1.29 -11.33 -7.89
CA ALA A 68 1.70 -11.58 -9.27
C ALA A 68 0.65 -10.99 -10.24
N PRO A 69 0.62 -9.65 -10.39
CA PRO A 69 -0.34 -9.00 -11.27
C PRO A 69 0.00 -9.27 -12.74
N SER A 70 -1.02 -9.30 -13.61
CA SER A 70 -0.80 -9.47 -15.05
C SER A 70 0.13 -8.38 -15.60
N PRO A 71 0.96 -8.67 -16.62
CA PRO A 71 1.83 -7.68 -17.24
C PRO A 71 1.05 -6.41 -17.62
N GLY A 72 1.57 -5.26 -17.22
CA GLY A 72 0.94 -3.95 -17.45
C GLY A 72 -0.30 -3.65 -16.61
N ALA A 73 -0.65 -4.48 -15.62
CA ALA A 73 -1.77 -4.20 -14.70
C ALA A 73 -1.59 -2.86 -13.98
N TRP A 74 -0.36 -2.55 -13.54
CA TRP A 74 -0.05 -1.23 -12.97
C TRP A 74 -0.36 -0.09 -13.96
N ARG A 75 0.16 -0.16 -15.19
CA ARG A 75 -0.06 0.88 -16.22
C ARG A 75 -1.53 1.05 -16.61
N ARG A 76 -2.32 -0.03 -16.57
CA ARG A 76 -3.76 0.01 -16.87
C ARG A 76 -4.62 0.52 -15.72
N LEU A 77 -4.05 0.67 -14.53
CA LEU A 77 -4.79 1.03 -13.33
C LEU A 77 -5.36 2.45 -13.45
N ALA A 78 -6.68 2.49 -13.53
CA ALA A 78 -7.48 3.69 -13.72
C ALA A 78 -8.89 3.46 -13.15
N PRO A 79 -9.71 4.52 -12.93
CA PRO A 79 -11.08 4.36 -12.46
C PRO A 79 -11.96 3.48 -13.36
N SER A 80 -11.68 3.46 -14.66
CA SER A 80 -12.37 2.61 -15.65
C SER A 80 -11.87 1.15 -15.67
N SER A 81 -10.74 0.86 -15.04
CA SER A 81 -10.15 -0.48 -14.97
C SER A 81 -9.50 -0.66 -13.58
N PRO A 82 -10.31 -0.80 -12.51
CA PRO A 82 -9.80 -1.00 -11.16
C PRO A 82 -9.03 -2.31 -11.06
N LEU A 83 -8.03 -2.33 -10.18
CA LEU A 83 -7.33 -3.55 -9.79
C LEU A 83 -7.89 -4.05 -8.46
N HIS A 84 -8.34 -5.30 -8.40
CA HIS A 84 -8.83 -5.90 -7.17
C HIS A 84 -7.72 -6.69 -6.47
N ALA A 85 -7.71 -6.62 -5.13
CA ALA A 85 -6.80 -7.43 -4.32
C ALA A 85 -7.15 -8.90 -4.44
N THR A 86 -6.13 -9.75 -4.54
CA THR A 86 -6.30 -11.21 -4.55
C THR A 86 -5.87 -11.85 -3.23
N GLN A 87 -5.16 -11.10 -2.39
CA GLN A 87 -4.73 -11.51 -1.06
C GLN A 87 -4.87 -10.37 -0.05
N GLY A 88 -4.75 -10.70 1.23
CA GLY A 88 -5.03 -9.78 2.33
C GLY A 88 -6.52 -9.51 2.43
N ASN A 89 -6.92 -8.25 2.36
CA ASN A 89 -8.33 -7.89 2.19
C ASN A 89 -8.71 -7.86 0.70
N VAL A 90 -9.40 -8.92 0.25
CA VAL A 90 -9.87 -9.08 -1.14
C VAL A 90 -10.99 -8.14 -1.54
N GLU A 91 -11.64 -7.45 -0.58
CA GLU A 91 -12.64 -6.42 -0.86
C GLU A 91 -11.98 -5.08 -1.28
N ARG A 92 -10.65 -4.99 -1.23
CA ARG A 92 -9.93 -3.79 -1.63
C ARG A 92 -9.74 -3.73 -3.13
N MET A 93 -10.00 -2.54 -3.67
CA MET A 93 -9.72 -2.21 -5.07
C MET A 93 -8.95 -0.91 -5.18
N ALA A 94 -7.98 -0.85 -6.08
CA ALA A 94 -7.27 0.37 -6.44
C ALA A 94 -7.77 0.89 -7.79
N VAL A 95 -8.09 2.19 -7.81
CA VAL A 95 -8.53 2.93 -9.00
C VAL A 95 -7.49 3.95 -9.46
N SER A 96 -6.50 4.24 -8.62
CA SER A 96 -5.42 5.18 -8.93
C SER A 96 -4.08 4.70 -8.40
N ARG A 97 -3.00 5.13 -9.06
CA ARG A 97 -1.62 4.82 -8.69
C ARG A 97 -1.07 5.86 -7.72
N CYS A 98 -0.26 5.44 -6.78
CA CYS A 98 0.58 6.34 -6.00
C CYS A 98 1.51 7.09 -6.96
N GLN A 99 1.47 8.42 -6.93
CA GLN A 99 2.22 9.27 -7.87
C GLN A 99 3.74 9.07 -7.74
N SER A 100 4.25 8.90 -6.52
CA SER A 100 5.69 8.64 -6.32
C SER A 100 6.11 7.25 -6.77
N CYS A 101 5.23 6.24 -6.65
CA CYS A 101 5.52 4.92 -7.24
C CYS A 101 5.49 5.00 -8.76
N ASP A 102 4.55 5.76 -9.31
CA ASP A 102 4.41 5.89 -10.77
C ASP A 102 5.61 6.58 -11.40
N ALA A 103 6.12 7.63 -10.75
CA ALA A 103 7.31 8.38 -11.18
C ALA A 103 8.63 7.61 -11.02
N ALA A 104 8.66 6.56 -10.21
CA ALA A 104 9.85 5.76 -9.92
C ALA A 104 9.98 4.50 -10.80
N GLN A 105 9.08 4.31 -11.78
CA GLN A 105 9.12 3.19 -12.74
C GLN A 105 9.95 3.49 -13.98
#